data_AF-A0A364Y7R9-F1
#
_entry.id   AF-A0A364Y7R9-F1
#
_cell.length_a   1.000
_cell.length_b   1.000
_cell.length_c   1.000
_cell.angle_alpha   90.00
_cell.angle_beta   90.00
_cell.angle_gamma   90.00
#
_symmetry.space_group_name_H-M   'P 1'
#
loop_
_entity.id
_entity.type
_entity.pdbx_description
1 polymer ?
#
loop_
_entity_poly.entity_id
_entity_poly.type
_entity_poly.pdbx_seq_one_letter_code
_entity_poly.pdbx_strand_id
1 'polypeptide(L)'
;MTAGFKIAADYFVIIGADEQVNAASGCSIDKAVRAMHELGDRLQINWFNRNNIAFLLGNEVTLFQLKDLKRCLENGAWGAMTKVFDNTISTKAALDAKWIAPAQSTWLNRYLPQERMAP
;
A
#
# COMPACT_ATOMS: atom_id res chain seq x y z
N MET A 1 20.96 -1.15 11.57
CA MET A 1 20.85 -2.07 10.41
C MET A 1 20.84 -1.19 9.17
N THR A 2 21.81 -1.36 8.28
CA THR A 2 22.23 -0.35 7.28
C THR A 2 21.30 -0.24 6.06
N ALA A 3 20.63 -1.34 5.72
CA ALA A 3 19.46 -1.46 4.84
C ALA A 3 18.86 -2.87 5.00
N GLY A 4 17.61 -3.08 4.60
CA GLY A 4 16.96 -4.39 4.66
C GLY A 4 15.70 -4.47 3.81
N PHE A 5 15.17 -5.68 3.64
CA PHE A 5 13.90 -5.92 2.95
C PHE A 5 13.02 -6.90 3.73
N LYS A 6 11.72 -6.89 3.46
CA LYS A 6 10.73 -7.80 4.02
C LYS A 6 9.68 -8.14 2.97
N ILE A 7 9.31 -9.42 2.87
CA ILE A 7 8.11 -9.86 2.16
C ILE A 7 6.97 -9.90 3.18
N ALA A 8 5.83 -9.32 2.84
CA ALA A 8 4.69 -9.22 3.75
C ALA A 8 3.37 -9.50 3.04
N ALA A 9 2.50 -10.23 3.74
CA ALA A 9 1.16 -10.60 3.32
C ALA A 9 1.09 -11.17 1.88
N ASP A 10 2.14 -11.81 1.38
CA ASP A 10 2.27 -12.38 0.02
C ASP A 10 2.11 -11.40 -1.17
N TYR A 11 1.75 -10.13 -0.90
CA TYR A 11 1.51 -9.09 -1.92
C TYR A 11 2.53 -7.95 -1.88
N PHE A 12 3.42 -7.89 -0.89
CA PHE A 12 4.30 -6.73 -0.69
C PHE A 12 5.76 -7.13 -0.55
N VAL A 13 6.62 -6.39 -1.23
CA VAL A 13 8.06 -6.31 -0.96
C VAL A 13 8.34 -4.92 -0.40
N ILE A 14 8.76 -4.86 0.86
CA ILE A 14 9.10 -3.62 1.57
C ILE A 14 10.61 -3.54 1.63
N ILE A 15 11.18 -2.44 1.16
CA ILE A 15 12.62 -2.15 1.23
C ILE A 15 12.80 -0.92 2.11
N GLY A 16 13.71 -1.00 3.08
CA GLY A 16 14.01 0.10 4.00
C GLY A 16 15.52 0.35 4.07
N ALA A 17 15.90 1.62 4.16
CA ALA A 17 17.27 2.05 4.41
C ALA A 17 17.28 3.07 5.54
N ASP A 18 18.37 3.10 6.31
CA ASP A 18 18.57 4.09 7.37
C ASP A 18 19.24 5.33 6.76
N GLU A 19 18.45 6.39 6.54
CA GLU A 19 18.91 7.65 5.94
C GLU A 19 19.97 8.38 6.78
N GLN A 20 20.07 8.09 8.09
CA GLN A 20 21.10 8.70 8.96
C GLN A 20 22.48 8.06 8.76
N VAL A 21 22.53 6.81 8.28
CA VAL A 21 23.77 6.05 8.07
C VAL A 21 24.16 6.02 6.60
N ASN A 22 23.17 5.94 5.71
CA ASN A 22 23.34 6.07 4.27
C ASN A 22 22.28 7.04 3.77
N ALA A 23 22.67 8.27 3.43
CA ALA A 23 21.83 9.06 2.54
C ALA A 23 21.63 8.23 1.27
N ALA A 24 20.43 7.68 1.08
CA ALA A 24 20.10 6.93 -0.11
C ALA A 24 20.19 7.91 -1.28
N SER A 25 21.35 7.96 -1.93
CA SER A 25 21.54 8.74 -3.13
C SER A 25 20.44 8.35 -4.13
N GLY A 26 19.94 9.29 -4.94
CA GLY A 26 18.93 8.98 -5.96
C GLY A 26 19.32 7.74 -6.80
N CYS A 27 20.62 7.58 -7.08
CA CYS A 27 21.17 6.44 -7.79
C CYS A 27 20.99 5.08 -7.08
N SER A 28 21.05 5.02 -5.74
CA SER A 28 20.80 3.76 -5.01
C SER A 28 19.33 3.35 -5.02
N ILE A 29 18.41 4.31 -5.02
CA ILE A 29 16.97 4.06 -5.14
C ILE A 29 16.65 3.57 -6.56
N ASP A 30 17.19 4.24 -7.57
CA ASP A 30 17.00 3.85 -8.98
C ASP A 30 17.46 2.42 -9.26
N LYS A 31 18.59 2.01 -8.68
CA LYS A 31 19.10 0.62 -8.79
C LYS A 31 18.16 -0.38 -8.13
N ALA A 32 17.60 -0.06 -6.95
CA ALA A 32 16.65 -0.94 -6.27
C ALA A 32 15.34 -1.07 -7.08
N VAL A 33 14.82 0.04 -7.60
CA VAL A 33 13.62 0.05 -8.46
C VAL A 33 13.85 -0.77 -9.73
N ARG A 34 15.01 -0.61 -10.38
CA ARG A 34 15.38 -1.40 -11.56
C ARG A 34 15.47 -2.90 -11.25
N ALA A 35 16.11 -3.27 -10.14
CA ALA A 35 16.20 -4.66 -9.72
C ALA A 35 14.80 -5.28 -9.48
N MET A 36 13.87 -4.50 -8.91
CA MET A 36 12.48 -4.94 -8.71
C MET A 36 11.72 -5.09 -10.02
N HIS A 37 11.96 -4.24 -11.03
CA HIS A 37 11.41 -4.41 -12.37
C HIS A 37 11.93 -5.70 -13.03
N GLU A 38 13.25 -5.89 -13.06
CA GLU A 38 13.88 -7.08 -13.67
C GLU A 38 13.41 -8.38 -12.99
N LEU A 39 13.24 -8.36 -11.67
CA LEU A 39 12.67 -9.49 -10.93
C LEU A 39 11.19 -9.70 -11.26
N GLY A 40 10.41 -8.62 -11.35
CA GLY A 40 9.01 -8.65 -11.75
C GLY A 40 8.82 -9.30 -13.12
N ASP A 41 9.64 -8.93 -14.10
CA ASP A 41 9.59 -9.50 -15.45
C ASP A 41 9.90 -11.01 -15.43
N ARG A 42 10.90 -11.44 -14.66
CA ARG A 42 11.25 -12.87 -14.54
C ARG A 42 10.16 -13.69 -13.86
N LEU A 43 9.46 -13.10 -12.89
CA LEU A 43 8.38 -13.76 -12.15
C LEU A 43 7.01 -13.57 -12.81
N GLN A 44 6.92 -12.77 -13.88
CA GLN A 44 5.66 -12.35 -14.51
C GLN A 44 4.70 -11.65 -13.51
N ILE A 45 5.27 -10.84 -12.60
CA ILE A 45 4.54 -10.07 -11.59
C ILE A 45 4.75 -8.58 -11.84
N ASN A 46 3.65 -7.82 -11.94
CA ASN A 46 3.70 -6.37 -12.03
C ASN A 46 3.54 -5.70 -10.64
N TRP A 47 4.65 -5.51 -9.94
CA TRP A 47 4.72 -4.85 -8.63
C TRP A 47 4.36 -3.35 -8.68
N PHE A 48 4.44 -2.73 -9.85
CA PHE A 48 4.33 -1.28 -10.02
C PHE A 48 2.95 -0.83 -10.47
N ASN A 49 1.97 -1.74 -10.56
CA ASN A 49 0.61 -1.40 -10.89
C ASN A 49 -0.09 -0.67 -9.72
N ARG A 50 0.01 0.67 -9.74
CA ARG A 50 -0.63 1.55 -8.74
C ARG A 50 -2.16 1.55 -8.78
N ASN A 51 -2.77 0.91 -9.78
CA ASN A 51 -4.23 0.75 -9.83
C ASN A 51 -4.71 -0.38 -8.92
N ASN A 52 -3.83 -1.28 -8.46
CA ASN A 52 -4.19 -2.33 -7.53
C ASN A 52 -4.17 -1.79 -6.10
N ILE A 53 -5.32 -1.74 -5.45
CA ILE A 53 -5.47 -1.32 -4.06
C ILE A 53 -5.78 -2.56 -3.22
N ALA A 54 -4.95 -2.80 -2.21
CA ALA A 54 -5.06 -3.98 -1.36
C ALA A 54 -5.92 -3.71 -0.12
N PHE A 55 -6.93 -4.55 0.05
CA PHE A 55 -7.84 -4.55 1.18
C PHE A 55 -7.64 -5.85 1.97
N LEU A 56 -7.75 -5.78 3.29
CA LEU A 56 -7.76 -6.94 4.16
C LEU A 56 -9.21 -7.26 4.52
N LEU A 57 -9.77 -8.27 3.86
CA LEU A 57 -11.14 -8.75 4.07
C LEU A 57 -11.08 -10.04 4.88
N GLY A 58 -11.49 -9.95 6.16
CA GLY A 58 -11.25 -11.03 7.11
C GLY A 58 -9.74 -11.25 7.29
N ASN A 59 -9.26 -12.42 6.86
CA ASN A 59 -7.85 -12.80 6.91
C ASN A 59 -7.19 -12.85 5.51
N GLU A 60 -7.90 -12.46 4.45
CA GLU A 60 -7.40 -12.54 3.08
C GLU A 60 -7.18 -11.14 2.50
N VAL A 61 -6.12 -11.03 1.70
CA VAL A 61 -5.85 -9.80 0.95
C VAL A 61 -6.59 -9.86 -0.38
N THR A 62 -7.45 -8.90 -0.62
CA THR A 62 -8.20 -8.73 -1.87
C THR A 62 -7.74 -7.48 -2.58
N LEU A 63 -7.47 -7.58 -3.89
CA LEU A 63 -7.09 -6.44 -4.72
C LEU A 63 -8.32 -5.88 -5.45
N PHE A 64 -8.61 -4.60 -5.23
CA PHE A 64 -9.58 -3.85 -6.05
C PHE A 64 -8.85 -2.90 -6.99
N GLN A 65 -9.39 -2.71 -8.18
CA GLN A 65 -8.89 -1.69 -9.11
C GLN A 65 -9.34 -0.30 -8.65
N LEU A 66 -8.44 0.68 -8.73
CA LEU A 66 -8.69 2.08 -8.39
C LEU A 66 -9.95 2.63 -9.06
N LYS A 67 -10.14 2.31 -10.35
CA LYS A 67 -11.29 2.73 -11.15
C LYS A 67 -12.62 2.13 -10.67
N ASP A 68 -12.56 0.98 -10.02
CA ASP A 68 -13.74 0.20 -9.61
C ASP A 68 -14.11 0.45 -8.13
N LEU A 69 -13.27 1.16 -7.36
CA LEU A 69 -13.48 1.37 -5.92
C LEU A 69 -14.86 1.92 -5.57
N LYS A 70 -15.35 2.90 -6.32
CA LYS A 70 -16.67 3.50 -6.08
C LYS A 70 -17.79 2.48 -6.27
N ARG A 71 -17.76 1.72 -7.38
CA ARG A 71 -18.73 0.65 -7.63
C ARG A 71 -18.65 -0.45 -6.56
N CYS A 72 -17.44 -0.83 -6.17
CA CYS A 72 -17.22 -1.82 -5.11
C CYS A 72 -17.75 -1.35 -3.76
N LEU A 73 -17.61 -0.07 -3.43
CA LEU A 73 -18.18 0.55 -2.24
C LEU A 73 -19.70 0.54 -2.26
N GLU A 74 -20.31 0.96 -3.36
CA GLU A 74 -21.77 0.98 -3.56
C GLU A 74 -22.38 -0.43 -3.45
N ASN A 75 -21.65 -1.44 -3.89
CA ASN A 75 -22.04 -2.85 -3.77
C ASN A 75 -21.70 -3.48 -2.40
N GLY A 76 -21.14 -2.71 -1.46
CA GLY A 76 -20.81 -3.19 -0.11
C GLY A 76 -19.58 -4.08 0.00
N ALA A 77 -18.72 -4.14 -1.02
CA ALA A 77 -17.49 -4.96 -1.00
C ALA A 77 -16.43 -4.43 -0.03
N TRP A 78 -16.49 -3.13 0.30
CA TRP A 78 -15.70 -2.49 1.34
C TRP A 78 -16.46 -1.29 1.90
N GLY A 79 -16.01 -0.73 3.02
CA GLY A 79 -16.59 0.45 3.64
C GLY A 79 -15.62 1.15 4.59
N ALA A 80 -16.12 2.11 5.36
CA ALA A 80 -15.32 2.99 6.21
C ALA A 80 -14.37 2.26 7.18
N MET A 81 -14.85 1.16 7.77
CA MET A 81 -14.11 0.35 8.74
C MET A 81 -13.30 -0.79 8.11
N THR A 82 -13.40 -1.00 6.80
CA THR A 82 -12.63 -2.05 6.12
C THR A 82 -11.15 -1.73 6.20
N LYS A 83 -10.34 -2.72 6.61
CA LYS A 83 -8.89 -2.56 6.73
C LYS A 83 -8.24 -2.53 5.35
N VAL A 84 -7.30 -1.63 5.15
CA VAL A 84 -6.57 -1.44 3.90
C VAL A 84 -5.09 -1.30 4.16
N PHE A 85 -4.27 -1.62 3.16
CA PHE A 85 -2.83 -1.39 3.20
C PHE A 85 -2.51 0.01 2.65
N ASP A 86 -2.18 0.95 3.53
CA ASP A 86 -1.83 2.32 3.17
C ASP A 86 -0.34 2.45 2.79
N ASN A 87 -0.05 2.29 1.51
CA ASN A 87 1.31 2.36 0.97
C ASN A 87 1.86 3.81 0.85
N THR A 88 1.18 4.82 1.41
CA THR A 88 1.65 6.22 1.39
C THR A 88 2.58 6.58 2.56
N ILE A 89 2.77 5.64 3.49
CA ILE A 89 3.67 5.78 4.64
C ILE A 89 5.14 5.87 4.22
N SER A 90 5.93 6.62 4.99
CA SER A 90 7.35 6.88 4.69
C SER A 90 8.32 6.48 5.79
N THR A 91 7.84 6.06 6.97
CA THR A 91 8.70 5.72 8.11
C THR A 91 8.46 4.30 8.60
N LYS A 92 9.50 3.67 9.15
CA LYS A 92 9.39 2.35 9.78
C LYS A 92 8.33 2.35 10.91
N ALA A 93 8.29 3.40 11.73
CA ALA A 93 7.31 3.50 12.80
C ALA A 93 5.87 3.53 12.27
N ALA A 94 5.62 4.25 11.16
CA ALA A 94 4.31 4.25 10.50
C ALA A 94 4.00 2.90 9.84
N LEU A 95 5.01 2.21 9.29
CA LEU A 95 4.85 0.85 8.78
C LEU A 95 4.36 -0.13 9.86
N ASP A 96 4.95 -0.06 11.05
CA ASP A 96 4.60 -0.96 12.14
C ASP A 96 3.21 -0.64 12.74
N ALA A 97 2.83 0.65 12.80
CA ALA A 97 1.65 1.09 13.54
C ALA A 97 0.42 1.43 12.68
N LYS A 98 0.62 1.85 11.42
CA LYS A 98 -0.42 2.49 10.58
C LYS A 98 -0.53 1.93 9.17
N TRP A 99 0.31 0.97 8.79
CA TRP A 99 0.26 0.41 7.44
C TRP A 99 -1.07 -0.29 7.14
N ILE A 100 -1.62 -1.00 8.13
CA ILE A 100 -2.96 -1.57 8.03
C ILE A 100 -3.90 -0.71 8.86
N ALA A 101 -4.77 0.04 8.19
CA ALA A 101 -5.67 1.00 8.83
C ALA A 101 -7.10 0.91 8.26
N PRO A 102 -8.13 1.35 9.00
CA PRO A 102 -9.47 1.51 8.45
C PRO A 102 -9.48 2.48 7.26
N ALA A 103 -10.23 2.18 6.20
CA ALA A 103 -10.27 2.98 4.97
C ALA A 103 -10.55 4.47 5.23
N GLN A 104 -11.44 4.80 6.17
CA GLN A 104 -11.77 6.17 6.56
C GLN A 104 -10.60 6.97 7.14
N SER A 105 -9.58 6.28 7.68
CA SER A 105 -8.39 6.91 8.27
C SER A 105 -7.24 7.05 7.27
N THR A 106 -7.48 6.73 6.00
CA THR A 106 -6.48 6.75 4.92
C THR A 106 -6.93 7.68 3.79
N TRP A 107 -6.14 7.77 2.73
CA TRP A 107 -6.49 8.49 1.50
C TRP A 107 -7.79 8.00 0.84
N LEU A 108 -8.27 6.79 1.16
CA LEU A 108 -9.53 6.23 0.65
C LEU A 108 -10.77 6.94 1.22
N ASN A 109 -10.64 7.73 2.28
CA ASN A 109 -11.74 8.50 2.85
C ASN A 109 -12.45 9.38 1.80
N ARG A 110 -11.73 9.85 0.77
CA ARG A 110 -12.30 10.64 -0.34
C ARG A 110 -13.38 9.92 -1.15
N TYR A 111 -13.44 8.59 -1.10
CA TYR A 111 -14.44 7.79 -1.81
C TYR A 111 -15.66 7.49 -0.94
N LEU A 112 -15.54 7.62 0.38
CA LEU A 112 -16.64 7.38 1.30
C LEU A 112 -17.70 8.47 1.15
N PRO A 113 -18.98 8.14 1.36
CA PRO A 113 -20.02 9.17 1.47
C PRO A 113 -19.65 10.11 2.61
N GLN A 114 -19.60 11.41 2.33
CA GLN A 114 -19.51 12.40 3.40
C GLN A 114 -20.78 12.26 4.25
N GLU A 115 -20.63 11.99 5.55
CA GLU A 115 -21.74 12.17 6.49
C GLU A 115 -22.19 13.62 6.37
N ARG A 116 -23.34 13.84 5.71
CA ARG A 116 -24.12 15.05 5.96
C ARG A 116 -24.54 14.95 7.41
N MET A 117 -23.78 15.56 8.32
CA MET A 117 -24.31 15.93 9.62
C MET A 117 -25.52 16.82 9.31
N ALA A 118 -26.71 16.25 9.44
CA ALA A 118 -27.94 17.02 9.40
C ALA A 118 -27.87 18.02 10.57
N PRO A 119 -28.14 19.32 10.34
CA PRO A 119 -28.23 20.29 11.42
C PRO A 119 -29.34 19.94 12.42
#